data_AF-J9E758-F1
#
_entry.id   AF-J9E758-F1
#
_cell.length_a   1.000
_cell.length_b   1.000
_cell.length_c   1.000
_cell.angle_alpha   90.00
_cell.angle_beta   90.00
_cell.angle_gamma   90.00
#
_symmetry.space_group_name_H-M   'P 1'
#
loop_
_entity.id
_entity.type
_entity.pdbx_description
1 polymer ?
#
loop_
_entity_poly.entity_id
_entity_poly.type
_entity_poly.pdbx_seq_one_letter_code
_entity_poly.pdbx_strand_id
1 'polypeptide(L)'
;MWSLANEPQSSDPTARPYFSDLINLTRTIDPTRPVTAVLAASFSSDQIGDLLDIICINRYFGWYIDTGYLETINHSWVFEVNNWKLRYNKPIIVSEYGAEALPGLNQDPSHVFSEQYQQELLKQTHYAFDILRKTHAITGEMIWNLADFMTADAVTRVVGNHKGVLTRNRQPKMAAYILKNRYENLEKMKD
;
A
#
# COMPACT_ATOMS: atom_id res chain seq x y z
N MET A 1 1.80 -15.77 -7.86
CA MET A 1 0.56 -14.98 -7.87
C MET A 1 0.62 -14.06 -9.09
N TRP A 2 -0.49 -13.92 -9.81
CA TRP A 2 -0.62 -13.00 -10.96
C TRP A 2 -1.45 -11.80 -10.55
N SER A 3 -0.94 -10.58 -10.78
CA SER A 3 -1.73 -9.35 -10.62
C SER A 3 -2.18 -8.88 -12.00
N LEU A 4 -3.49 -8.81 -12.21
CA LEU A 4 -4.07 -8.53 -13.53
C LEU A 4 -4.25 -7.04 -13.83
N ALA A 5 -4.29 -6.21 -12.79
CA ALA A 5 -4.43 -4.76 -12.91
C ALA A 5 -3.91 -4.05 -11.67
N ASN A 6 -3.66 -2.74 -11.81
CA ASN A 6 -3.34 -1.85 -10.71
C ASN A 6 -4.29 -0.65 -10.71
N GLU A 7 -5.01 -0.48 -9.61
CA GLU A 7 -5.99 0.59 -9.38
C GLU A 7 -7.01 0.78 -10.52
N PRO A 8 -7.67 -0.29 -11.01
CA PRO A 8 -8.75 -0.12 -11.97
C PRO A 8 -9.92 0.63 -11.29
N GLN A 9 -10.82 1.18 -12.10
CA GLN A 9 -12.11 1.71 -11.64
C GLN A 9 -13.05 0.55 -11.23
N SER A 10 -12.66 -0.23 -10.22
CA SER A 10 -13.36 -1.47 -9.81
C SER A 10 -14.69 -1.22 -9.10
N SER A 11 -15.03 0.03 -8.79
CA SER A 11 -16.35 0.40 -8.30
C SER A 11 -17.40 0.56 -9.41
N ASP A 12 -16.97 0.64 -10.67
CA ASP A 12 -17.88 0.66 -11.81
C ASP A 12 -18.48 -0.74 -12.02
N PRO A 13 -19.82 -0.90 -12.07
CA PRO A 13 -20.47 -2.18 -12.35
C PRO A 13 -19.99 -2.85 -13.65
N THR A 14 -19.56 -2.08 -14.64
CA THR A 14 -19.02 -2.59 -15.91
C THR A 14 -17.66 -3.28 -15.74
N ALA A 15 -16.94 -3.02 -14.65
CA ALA A 15 -15.68 -3.70 -14.34
C ALA A 15 -15.89 -5.19 -14.05
N ARG A 16 -17.03 -5.58 -13.47
CA ARG A 16 -17.28 -6.97 -13.07
C ARG A 16 -17.24 -7.96 -14.24
N PRO A 17 -18.01 -7.79 -15.34
CA PRO A 17 -17.93 -8.73 -16.47
C PRO A 17 -16.52 -8.77 -17.09
N TYR A 18 -15.87 -7.61 -17.26
CA TYR A 18 -14.50 -7.53 -17.78
C TYR A 18 -13.51 -8.36 -16.97
N PHE A 19 -13.48 -8.16 -15.64
CA PHE A 19 -12.54 -8.85 -14.78
C PHE A 19 -12.90 -10.33 -14.58
N SER A 20 -14.19 -10.68 -14.60
CA SER A 20 -14.61 -12.09 -14.56
C SER A 20 -13.99 -12.88 -15.72
N ASP A 21 -14.11 -12.37 -16.95
CA ASP A 21 -13.54 -13.00 -18.14
C ASP A 21 -12.01 -13.10 -18.07
N LEU A 22 -11.34 -12.02 -17.65
CA LEU A 22 -9.88 -11.98 -17.53
C LEU A 22 -9.33 -12.93 -16.46
N ILE A 23 -10.00 -13.02 -15.31
CA ILE A 23 -9.64 -13.95 -14.22
C ILE A 23 -9.83 -15.40 -14.66
N ASN A 24 -10.95 -15.71 -15.33
CA ASN A 24 -11.23 -17.05 -15.83
C ASN A 24 -10.20 -17.49 -16.89
N LEU A 25 -9.83 -16.59 -17.80
CA LEU A 25 -8.79 -16.85 -18.79
C LEU A 25 -7.44 -17.10 -18.10
N THR A 26 -7.08 -16.27 -17.12
CA THR A 26 -5.82 -16.43 -16.37
C THR A 26 -5.74 -17.78 -15.67
N ARG A 27 -6.82 -18.20 -15.00
CA ARG A 27 -6.89 -19.52 -14.34
C ARG A 27 -6.85 -20.69 -15.32
N THR A 28 -7.33 -20.50 -16.55
CA THR A 28 -7.22 -21.50 -17.63
C THR A 28 -5.78 -21.65 -18.10
N ILE A 29 -5.04 -20.54 -18.18
CA ILE A 29 -3.63 -20.54 -18.64
C ILE A 29 -2.69 -21.05 -17.55
N ASP A 30 -2.88 -20.62 -16.29
CA ASP A 30 -2.09 -21.08 -15.15
C ASP A 30 -3.00 -21.36 -13.93
N PRO A 31 -3.45 -22.61 -13.75
CA PRO A 31 -4.27 -23.00 -12.61
C PRO A 31 -3.47 -23.17 -11.31
N THR A 32 -2.15 -23.02 -11.33
CA THR A 32 -1.27 -23.37 -10.19
C THR A 32 -0.96 -22.19 -9.26
N ARG A 33 -1.33 -20.97 -9.64
CA ARG A 33 -0.98 -19.74 -8.89
C ARG A 33 -2.22 -18.89 -8.60
N PRO A 34 -2.27 -18.23 -7.42
CA PRO A 34 -3.34 -17.30 -7.10
C PRO A 34 -3.39 -16.10 -8.06
N VAL A 35 -4.58 -15.55 -8.27
CA VAL A 35 -4.88 -14.37 -9.06
C VAL A 35 -5.33 -13.22 -8.16
N THR A 36 -4.83 -12.02 -8.42
CA THR A 36 -5.20 -10.77 -7.73
C THR A 36 -5.36 -9.63 -8.74
N ALA A 37 -5.91 -8.52 -8.27
CA ALA A 37 -5.79 -7.19 -8.84
C ALA A 37 -5.59 -6.21 -7.67
N VAL A 38 -4.78 -5.18 -7.87
CA VAL A 38 -4.51 -4.18 -6.83
C VAL A 38 -5.61 -3.13 -6.81
N LEU A 39 -6.28 -2.94 -5.68
CA LEU A 39 -7.52 -2.17 -5.55
C LEU A 39 -7.30 -0.84 -4.83
N ALA A 40 -7.80 0.24 -5.43
CA ALA A 40 -7.90 1.57 -4.82
C ALA A 40 -9.36 1.95 -4.43
N ALA A 41 -10.37 1.28 -4.99
CA ALA A 41 -11.77 1.53 -4.65
C ALA A 41 -12.07 1.19 -3.17
N SER A 42 -13.13 1.78 -2.62
CA SER A 42 -13.63 1.43 -1.28
C SER A 42 -14.09 -0.03 -1.21
N PHE A 43 -13.88 -0.69 -0.08
CA PHE A 43 -14.45 -2.02 0.16
C PHE A 43 -15.96 -2.07 -0.07
N SER A 44 -16.68 -0.96 0.19
CA SER A 44 -18.15 -0.93 0.10
C SER A 44 -18.69 -0.93 -1.33
N SER A 45 -17.93 -0.36 -2.28
CA SER A 45 -18.34 -0.18 -3.67
C SER A 45 -17.62 -1.07 -4.66
N ASP A 46 -16.54 -1.73 -4.25
CA ASP A 46 -15.78 -2.63 -5.10
C ASP A 46 -16.65 -3.79 -5.65
N GLN A 47 -16.48 -4.08 -6.94
CA GLN A 47 -17.26 -5.05 -7.71
C GLN A 47 -16.51 -6.35 -8.02
N ILE A 48 -15.23 -6.48 -7.65
CA ILE A 48 -14.36 -7.58 -8.12
C ILE A 48 -13.60 -8.32 -7.01
N GLY A 49 -13.55 -7.80 -5.79
CA GLY A 49 -12.81 -8.37 -4.67
C GLY A 49 -13.27 -9.79 -4.29
N ASP A 50 -14.53 -10.12 -4.56
CA ASP A 50 -15.07 -11.48 -4.40
C ASP A 50 -14.57 -12.46 -5.48
N LEU A 51 -14.04 -11.99 -6.61
CA LEU A 51 -13.51 -12.83 -7.69
C LEU A 51 -12.03 -13.22 -7.49
N LEU A 52 -11.27 -12.41 -6.75
CA LEU A 52 -9.82 -12.55 -6.53
C LEU A 52 -9.48 -13.63 -5.50
N ASP A 53 -8.30 -14.23 -5.55
CA ASP A 53 -7.85 -15.21 -4.54
C ASP A 53 -7.26 -14.51 -3.30
N ILE A 54 -6.56 -13.39 -3.53
CA ILE A 54 -5.94 -12.55 -2.50
C ILE A 54 -6.34 -11.10 -2.80
N ILE A 55 -6.68 -10.34 -1.77
CA ILE A 55 -7.01 -8.92 -1.90
C ILE A 55 -5.74 -8.11 -1.73
N CYS A 56 -5.43 -7.25 -2.70
CA CYS A 56 -4.34 -6.30 -2.60
C CYS A 56 -4.93 -4.89 -2.56
N ILE A 57 -4.59 -4.07 -1.56
CA ILE A 57 -5.11 -2.71 -1.43
C ILE A 57 -3.99 -1.68 -1.35
N ASN A 58 -4.24 -0.55 -2.00
CA ASN A 58 -3.40 0.64 -1.94
C ASN A 58 -4.10 1.70 -1.09
N ARG A 59 -3.46 2.18 -0.02
CA ARG A 59 -3.97 3.33 0.75
C ARG A 59 -2.84 4.24 1.19
N TYR A 60 -3.19 5.52 1.27
CA TYR A 60 -2.26 6.61 1.54
C TYR A 60 -2.82 7.52 2.64
N PHE A 61 -3.16 6.94 3.80
CA PHE A 61 -3.59 7.67 4.99
C PHE A 61 -2.47 8.56 5.51
N GLY A 62 -2.81 9.78 5.91
CA GLY A 62 -1.85 10.83 6.23
C GLY A 62 -1.17 11.44 5.00
N TRP A 63 -1.43 10.95 3.78
CA TRP A 63 -0.85 11.52 2.57
C TRP A 63 -1.91 12.05 1.60
N TYR A 64 -2.67 11.18 0.94
CA TYR A 64 -3.78 11.56 0.07
C TYR A 64 -5.12 11.64 0.83
N ILE A 65 -5.23 10.94 1.95
CA ILE A 65 -6.41 10.95 2.82
C ILE A 65 -5.96 11.55 4.15
N ASP A 66 -6.64 12.59 4.62
CA ASP A 66 -6.31 13.34 5.84
C ASP A 66 -4.83 13.79 5.87
N THR A 67 -4.39 14.48 4.82
CA THR A 67 -3.03 14.99 4.66
C THR A 67 -2.56 15.78 5.89
N GLY A 68 -1.43 15.38 6.49
CA GLY A 68 -0.85 16.06 7.66
C GLY A 68 -1.31 15.52 9.00
N TYR A 69 -2.40 14.73 9.05
CA TYR A 69 -2.99 14.22 10.28
C TYR A 69 -2.45 12.84 10.61
N LEU A 70 -1.20 12.78 11.09
CA LEU A 70 -0.50 11.52 11.37
C LEU A 70 -1.18 10.67 12.45
N GLU A 71 -1.87 11.31 13.39
CA GLU A 71 -2.61 10.68 14.48
C GLU A 71 -3.81 9.84 13.99
N THR A 72 -4.29 10.08 12.77
CA THR A 72 -5.44 9.33 12.23
C THR A 72 -5.04 8.02 11.56
N ILE A 73 -3.80 7.92 11.09
CA ILE A 73 -3.28 6.83 10.26
C ILE A 73 -3.60 5.45 10.86
N ASN A 74 -3.36 5.29 12.16
CA ASN A 74 -3.49 4.01 12.82
C ASN A 74 -4.94 3.49 12.79
N HIS A 75 -5.88 4.32 13.26
CA HIS A 75 -7.28 3.92 13.29
C HIS A 75 -7.84 3.72 11.87
N SER A 76 -7.40 4.52 10.90
CA SER A 76 -7.82 4.41 9.51
C SER A 76 -7.38 3.09 8.89
N TRP A 77 -6.14 2.65 9.11
CA TRP A 77 -5.67 1.34 8.64
C TRP A 77 -6.42 0.18 9.29
N VAL A 78 -6.62 0.23 10.61
CA VAL A 78 -7.34 -0.82 11.33
C VAL A 78 -8.78 -0.92 10.84
N PHE A 79 -9.46 0.22 10.68
CA PHE A 79 -10.81 0.27 10.14
C PHE A 79 -10.88 -0.28 8.71
N GLU A 80 -10.00 0.18 7.83
CA GLU A 80 -10.01 -0.20 6.42
C GLU A 80 -9.86 -1.72 6.25
N VAL A 81 -8.79 -2.28 6.84
CA VAL A 81 -8.49 -3.71 6.66
C VAL A 81 -9.57 -4.58 7.30
N ASN A 82 -10.09 -4.22 8.46
CA ASN A 82 -11.16 -4.99 9.10
C ASN A 82 -12.44 -5.01 8.26
N ASN A 83 -12.77 -3.91 7.57
CA ASN A 83 -13.94 -3.87 6.69
C ASN A 83 -13.74 -4.68 5.40
N TRP A 84 -12.55 -4.65 4.80
CA TRP A 84 -12.20 -5.56 3.70
C TRP A 84 -12.30 -7.02 4.13
N LYS A 85 -11.78 -7.34 5.31
CA LYS A 85 -11.81 -8.69 5.88
C LYS A 85 -13.25 -9.14 6.16
N LEU A 86 -14.07 -8.26 6.74
CA LEU A 86 -15.48 -8.53 7.03
C LEU A 86 -16.27 -8.82 5.74
N ARG A 87 -16.03 -8.04 4.68
CA ARG A 87 -16.79 -8.16 3.43
C ARG A 87 -16.46 -9.41 2.63
N TYR A 88 -15.18 -9.75 2.51
CA TYR A 88 -14.75 -10.80 1.58
C TYR A 88 -14.12 -12.01 2.25
N ASN A 89 -13.68 -11.90 3.50
CA ASN A 89 -13.01 -12.95 4.27
C ASN A 89 -11.84 -13.64 3.53
N LYS A 90 -10.98 -12.86 2.87
CA LYS A 90 -9.80 -13.34 2.13
C LYS A 90 -8.48 -12.90 2.78
N PRO A 91 -7.33 -13.48 2.39
CA PRO A 91 -6.02 -12.91 2.73
C PRO A 91 -5.87 -11.52 2.12
N ILE A 92 -5.30 -10.57 2.88
CA ILE A 92 -5.12 -9.18 2.46
C ILE A 92 -3.63 -8.84 2.46
N ILE A 93 -3.15 -8.26 1.36
CA ILE A 93 -1.83 -7.64 1.24
C ILE A 93 -2.06 -6.13 1.13
N VAL A 94 -1.39 -5.36 1.97
CA VAL A 94 -1.26 -3.92 1.72
C VAL A 94 -0.16 -3.74 0.69
N SER A 95 -0.55 -3.51 -0.56
CA SER A 95 0.35 -3.50 -1.72
C SER A 95 1.06 -2.16 -1.92
N GLU A 96 0.46 -1.07 -1.43
CA GLU A 96 1.09 0.25 -1.41
C GLU A 96 0.69 1.06 -0.18
N TYR A 97 1.69 1.75 0.38
CA TYR A 97 1.57 2.80 1.38
C TYR A 97 2.85 3.63 1.37
N GLY A 98 2.78 4.87 1.86
CA GLY A 98 3.97 5.74 1.97
C GLY A 98 3.64 7.21 1.80
N ALA A 99 4.68 8.04 1.80
CA ALA A 99 4.59 9.48 1.60
C ALA A 99 5.78 9.97 0.79
N GLU A 100 5.60 11.08 0.08
CA GLU A 100 6.69 11.74 -0.63
C GLU A 100 7.69 12.31 0.39
N ALA A 101 8.98 12.18 0.11
CA ALA A 101 10.07 12.77 0.89
C ALA A 101 11.17 13.29 -0.03
N LEU A 102 11.41 14.60 0.00
CA LEU A 102 12.50 15.21 -0.77
C LEU A 102 13.82 14.99 -0.01
N PRO A 103 14.85 14.37 -0.63
CA PRO A 103 16.13 14.13 0.02
C PRO A 103 16.73 15.44 0.57
N GLY A 104 17.09 15.45 1.86
CA GLY A 104 17.68 16.60 2.52
C GLY A 104 16.69 17.69 2.97
N LEU A 105 15.39 17.56 2.64
CA LEU A 105 14.36 18.43 3.22
C LEU A 105 14.04 17.95 4.64
N ASN A 106 14.70 18.58 5.61
CA ASN A 106 14.51 18.31 7.02
C ASN A 106 13.64 19.39 7.66
N GLN A 107 12.69 18.99 8.53
CA GLN A 107 11.79 19.93 9.21
C GLN A 107 11.31 19.35 10.55
N ASP A 108 11.23 20.22 11.58
CA ASP A 108 10.68 19.91 12.91
C ASP A 108 9.78 21.07 13.38
N PRO A 109 8.50 20.85 13.79
CA PRO A 109 7.74 19.61 13.66
C PRO A 109 7.67 19.09 12.22
N SER A 110 7.46 17.79 12.03
CA SER A 110 7.45 17.22 10.67
C SER A 110 6.32 17.79 9.81
N HIS A 111 6.60 18.01 8.52
CA HIS A 111 5.62 18.47 7.53
C HIS A 111 5.73 17.66 6.24
N VAL A 112 4.64 17.60 5.47
CA VAL A 112 4.60 16.90 4.18
C VAL A 112 5.84 17.22 3.32
N PHE A 113 6.36 16.20 2.64
CA PHE A 113 7.63 16.21 1.89
C PHE A 113 8.93 16.19 2.71
N SER A 114 8.92 16.45 4.02
CA SER A 114 10.12 16.26 4.85
C SER A 114 10.43 14.78 5.07
N GLU A 115 11.72 14.45 5.25
CA GLU A 115 12.13 13.07 5.58
C GLU A 115 11.57 12.62 6.95
N GLN A 116 11.42 13.54 7.91
CA GLN A 116 10.81 13.28 9.21
C GLN A 116 9.34 12.87 9.06
N TYR A 117 8.60 13.52 8.16
CA TYR A 117 7.18 13.21 7.94
C TYR A 117 7.00 11.80 7.37
N GLN A 118 7.82 11.42 6.38
CA GLN A 118 7.81 10.05 5.86
C GLN A 118 8.14 9.05 6.97
N GLN A 119 9.13 9.33 7.82
CA GLN A 119 9.45 8.47 8.96
C GLN A 119 8.29 8.33 9.94
N GLU A 120 7.64 9.42 10.35
CA GLU A 120 6.55 9.40 11.32
C GLU A 120 5.29 8.71 10.77
N LEU A 121 4.95 8.96 9.51
CA LEU A 121 3.87 8.27 8.81
C LEU A 121 4.11 6.75 8.77
N LEU A 122 5.34 6.33 8.48
CA LEU A 122 5.69 4.91 8.48
C LEU A 122 5.58 4.29 9.87
N LYS A 123 6.04 5.00 10.92
CA LYS A 123 5.90 4.52 12.31
C LYS A 123 4.43 4.29 12.68
N GLN A 124 3.53 5.23 12.35
CA GLN A 124 2.09 5.08 12.62
C GLN A 124 1.46 3.94 11.80
N THR A 125 1.84 3.83 10.53
CA THR A 125 1.37 2.75 9.65
C THR A 125 1.81 1.38 10.14
N HIS A 126 3.09 1.25 10.53
CA HIS A 126 3.66 -0.01 11.03
C HIS A 126 3.06 -0.44 12.36
N TYR A 127 2.73 0.51 13.25
CA TYR A 127 1.98 0.21 14.47
C TYR A 127 0.62 -0.43 14.16
N ALA A 128 -0.14 0.12 13.20
CA ALA A 128 -1.40 -0.46 12.77
C ALA A 128 -1.21 -1.84 12.14
N PHE A 129 -0.17 -2.02 11.32
CA PHE A 129 0.14 -3.31 10.72
C PHE A 129 0.49 -4.36 11.78
N ASP A 130 1.16 -4.00 12.87
CA ASP A 130 1.43 -4.95 13.96
C ASP A 130 0.15 -5.40 14.66
N ILE A 131 -0.84 -4.51 14.85
CA ILE A 131 -2.17 -4.88 15.34
C ILE A 131 -2.84 -5.86 14.36
N LEU A 132 -2.86 -5.51 13.07
CA LEU A 132 -3.53 -6.29 12.03
C LEU A 132 -2.84 -7.64 11.76
N ARG A 133 -1.53 -7.75 11.97
CA ARG A 133 -0.80 -9.03 11.91
C ARG A 133 -1.15 -9.92 13.09
N LYS A 134 -1.23 -9.38 14.30
CA LYS A 134 -1.64 -10.14 15.50
C LYS A 134 -3.04 -10.74 15.35
N THR A 135 -3.94 -10.05 14.66
CA THR A 135 -5.30 -10.54 14.36
C THR A 135 -5.38 -11.35 13.06
N HIS A 136 -4.26 -11.60 12.38
CA HIS A 136 -4.18 -12.29 11.08
C HIS A 136 -5.06 -11.65 9.98
N ALA A 137 -5.31 -10.34 10.09
CA ALA A 137 -6.10 -9.57 9.15
C ALA A 137 -5.31 -9.27 7.86
N ILE A 138 -3.99 -9.03 7.97
CA ILE A 138 -3.09 -8.89 6.82
C ILE A 138 -2.07 -10.05 6.75
N THR A 139 -1.66 -10.38 5.52
CA THR A 139 -0.65 -11.41 5.23
C THR A 139 0.61 -10.84 4.57
N GLY A 140 0.58 -9.57 4.13
CA GLY A 140 1.73 -8.91 3.51
C GLY A 140 1.65 -7.39 3.56
N GLU A 141 2.82 -6.76 3.47
CA GLU A 141 3.01 -5.31 3.44
C GLU A 141 4.10 -4.95 2.42
N MET A 142 3.81 -4.03 1.50
CA MET A 142 4.71 -3.61 0.44
C MET A 142 4.80 -2.09 0.42
N ILE A 143 5.98 -1.56 0.76
CA ILE A 143 6.22 -0.12 0.75
C ILE A 143 6.14 0.43 -0.68
N TRP A 144 5.54 1.61 -0.84
CA TRP A 144 5.70 2.40 -2.05
C TRP A 144 6.67 3.56 -1.78
N ASN A 145 7.86 3.61 -2.37
CA ASN A 145 8.47 2.71 -3.36
C ASN A 145 9.88 2.27 -2.91
N LEU A 146 10.50 1.34 -3.61
CA LEU A 146 11.91 1.04 -3.42
C LEU A 146 12.78 2.29 -3.62
N ALA A 147 12.59 3.01 -4.73
CA ALA A 147 13.40 4.19 -5.06
C ALA A 147 12.59 5.26 -5.78
N ASP A 148 13.06 6.50 -5.70
CA ASP A 148 12.48 7.60 -6.47
C ASP A 148 12.56 7.33 -7.99
N PHE A 149 11.54 7.74 -8.73
CA PHE A 149 11.41 7.49 -10.16
C PHE A 149 10.71 8.64 -10.91
N MET A 150 10.88 8.70 -12.24
CA MET A 150 10.29 9.77 -13.05
C MET A 150 8.80 9.55 -13.31
N THR A 151 8.04 10.64 -13.36
CA THR A 151 6.66 10.68 -13.83
C THR A 151 6.54 11.75 -14.91
N ALA A 152 5.38 11.81 -15.58
CA ALA A 152 5.02 13.01 -16.33
C ALA A 152 5.01 14.24 -15.41
N ASP A 153 5.20 15.42 -15.99
CA ASP A 153 5.20 16.68 -15.25
C ASP A 153 3.82 16.96 -14.65
N ALA A 154 3.81 17.31 -13.36
CA ALA A 154 2.62 17.74 -12.65
C ALA A 154 3.01 18.58 -11.43
N VAL A 155 2.13 19.48 -11.00
CA VAL A 155 2.33 20.29 -9.79
C VAL A 155 2.45 19.44 -8.51
N THR A 156 1.97 18.19 -8.55
CA THR A 156 2.05 17.21 -7.45
C THR A 156 3.27 16.28 -7.57
N ARG A 157 4.17 16.54 -8.53
CA ARG A 157 5.33 15.70 -8.87
C ARG A 157 6.56 16.58 -9.02
N VAL A 158 7.32 16.72 -7.94
CA VAL A 158 8.55 17.51 -7.90
C VAL A 158 9.64 16.77 -8.65
N VAL A 159 9.68 16.88 -9.99
CA VAL A 159 10.63 16.14 -10.85
C VAL A 159 10.51 14.61 -10.66
N GLY A 160 9.26 14.13 -10.60
CA GLY A 160 8.94 12.71 -10.46
C GLY A 160 8.25 12.37 -9.15
N ASN A 161 8.37 11.09 -8.77
CA ASN A 161 7.88 10.53 -7.54
C ASN A 161 9.04 10.33 -6.55
N HIS A 162 8.87 10.87 -5.35
CA HIS A 162 9.78 10.89 -4.23
C HIS A 162 9.29 10.07 -3.03
N LYS A 163 8.36 9.13 -3.22
CA LYS A 163 7.96 8.18 -2.16
C LYS A 163 9.00 7.09 -1.91
N GLY A 164 10.06 7.02 -2.71
CA GLY A 164 11.12 6.04 -2.55
C GLY A 164 11.73 6.08 -1.16
N VAL A 165 11.97 4.90 -0.57
CA VAL A 165 12.82 4.78 0.64
C VAL A 165 14.29 4.99 0.29
N LEU A 166 14.66 4.75 -0.98
CA LEU A 166 15.92 5.15 -1.57
C LEU A 166 15.70 6.34 -2.51
N THR A 167 16.74 7.15 -2.67
CA THR A 167 16.84 8.09 -3.77
C THR A 167 16.95 7.36 -5.11
N ARG A 168 16.77 8.08 -6.23
CA ARG A 168 16.95 7.50 -7.57
C ARG A 168 18.37 7.00 -7.82
N ASN A 169 19.39 7.56 -7.16
CA ASN A 169 20.78 7.07 -7.21
C ASN A 169 21.11 6.04 -6.11
N ARG A 170 20.08 5.40 -5.53
CA ARG A 170 20.18 4.26 -4.59
C ARG A 170 20.88 4.59 -3.27
N GLN A 171 20.83 5.86 -2.85
CA GLN A 171 21.22 6.26 -1.50
C GLN A 171 20.02 6.16 -0.55
N PRO A 172 20.21 5.69 0.69
CA PRO A 172 19.12 5.55 1.65
C PRO A 172 18.64 6.91 2.17
N LYS A 173 17.31 7.09 2.22
CA LYS A 173 16.65 8.12 3.04
C LYS A 173 16.46 7.63 4.47
N MET A 174 15.98 8.48 5.37
CA MET A 174 15.62 8.09 6.74
C MET A 174 14.66 6.88 6.79
N ALA A 175 13.72 6.78 5.85
CA ALA A 175 12.76 5.68 5.78
C ALA A 175 13.38 4.31 5.48
N ALA A 176 14.51 4.24 4.76
CA ALA A 176 15.17 2.96 4.46
C ALA A 176 15.60 2.25 5.74
N TYR A 177 16.10 2.99 6.73
CA TYR A 177 16.51 2.44 8.03
C TYR A 177 15.33 1.98 8.88
N ILE A 178 14.19 2.69 8.81
CA ILE A 178 12.93 2.26 9.45
C ILE A 178 12.48 0.92 8.87
N LEU A 179 12.48 0.80 7.54
CA LEU A 179 12.08 -0.43 6.86
C LEU A 179 13.02 -1.60 7.15
N LYS A 180 14.34 -1.37 7.11
CA LYS A 180 15.35 -2.38 7.43
C LYS A 180 15.11 -2.94 8.84
N ASN A 181 15.01 -2.06 9.83
CA ASN A 181 14.78 -2.48 11.22
C ASN A 181 13.47 -3.25 11.38
N ARG A 182 12.40 -2.82 10.72
CA ARG A 182 11.12 -3.54 10.74
C ARG A 182 11.24 -4.94 10.16
N TYR A 183 11.82 -5.08 8.97
CA TYR A 183 11.90 -6.37 8.29
C TYR A 183 12.83 -7.35 9.00
N GLU A 184 13.97 -6.90 9.54
CA GLU A 184 14.84 -7.74 10.36
C GLU A 184 14.15 -8.21 11.65
N ASN A 185 13.31 -7.38 12.26
CA ASN A 185 12.54 -7.77 13.44
C ASN A 185 11.41 -8.75 13.09
N LEU A 186 10.70 -8.53 11.98
CA LEU A 186 9.66 -9.45 11.50
C LEU A 186 10.23 -10.83 11.13
N GLU A 187 11.46 -10.88 10.61
CA GLU A 187 12.15 -12.14 10.31
C GLU A 187 12.47 -12.92 11.58
N LYS A 188 13.02 -12.27 12.61
CA LYS A 188 13.32 -12.89 13.92
C LYS A 188 12.09 -13.43 14.65
N MET A 189 10.90 -12.89 14.39
CA MET A 189 9.65 -13.34 15.00
C MET A 189 9.02 -14.54 14.29
N LYS A 190 9.63 -15.08 13.22
CA LYS A 190 9.17 -16.30 12.56
C LYS A 190 9.66 -17.59 13.24
N ASP A 191 10.67 -17.47 14.10
CA ASP A 191 11.17 -18.53 14.98
C ASP A 191 10.38 -18.58 16.31
#